data_AF-A0A536STV4-F1
#
_entry.id   AF-A0A536STV4-F1
#
_cell.length_a   1.000
_cell.length_b   1.000
_cell.length_c   1.000
_cell.angle_alpha   90.00
_cell.angle_beta   90.00
_cell.angle_gamma   90.00
#
_symmetry.space_group_name_H-M   'P 1'
#
loop_
_entity.id
_entity.type
_entity.pdbx_description
1 polymer ?
#
loop_
_entity_poly.entity_id
_entity_poly.type
_entity_poly.pdbx_seq_one_letter_code
_entity_poly.pdbx_strand_id
1 'polypeptide(L)'
;ADALSMGSSGYLAAKSEAEVAARQVAIERDELRLMPDLEEKELALILEAKGLTPDNARASAEAMMRDPKRALETKVQEELGIQPPSVTPLADGLVTGTATALGAVIPLIPFLTLPSGPAIWVSLTVSMLAHFAVGGARSIFTGRGVWTSGRDMFVVG
;
A
#
# COMPACT_ATOMS: atom_id res chain seq x y z
N ALA A 1 20.77 -3.70 -12.51
CA ALA A 1 20.05 -4.88 -12.01
C ALA A 1 18.97 -4.47 -11.02
N ASP A 2 19.29 -3.57 -10.09
CA ASP A 2 18.38 -3.12 -9.01
C ASP A 2 17.02 -2.62 -9.49
N ALA A 3 16.95 -1.81 -10.55
CA ALA A 3 15.68 -1.34 -11.10
C ALA A 3 14.75 -2.48 -11.55
N LEU A 4 15.32 -3.53 -12.18
CA LEU A 4 14.55 -4.73 -12.56
C LEU A 4 14.12 -5.52 -11.33
N SER A 5 15.02 -5.66 -10.34
CA SER A 5 14.72 -6.33 -9.08
C SER A 5 13.57 -5.64 -8.34
N MET A 6 13.69 -4.34 -8.10
CA MET A 6 12.69 -3.54 -7.39
C MET A 6 11.36 -3.46 -8.14
N GLY A 7 11.39 -3.31 -9.47
CA GLY A 7 10.17 -3.35 -10.29
C GLY A 7 9.47 -4.72 -10.24
N SER A 8 10.24 -5.81 -10.33
CA SER A 8 9.70 -7.16 -10.21
C SER A 8 9.16 -7.45 -8.82
N SER A 9 9.82 -6.97 -7.75
CA SER A 9 9.36 -7.16 -6.38
C SER A 9 8.08 -6.37 -6.09
N GLY A 10 7.96 -5.13 -6.59
CA GLY A 10 6.72 -4.35 -6.48
C GLY A 10 5.56 -5.04 -7.17
N TYR A 11 5.76 -5.47 -8.43
CA TYR A 11 4.74 -6.23 -9.18
C TYR A 11 4.30 -7.51 -8.45
N LEU A 12 5.26 -8.32 -7.99
CA LEU A 12 4.96 -9.60 -7.33
C LEU A 12 4.29 -9.38 -5.97
N ALA A 13 4.70 -8.37 -5.20
CA ALA A 13 4.06 -8.03 -3.93
C ALA A 13 2.60 -7.61 -4.15
N ALA A 14 2.35 -6.62 -5.01
CA ALA A 14 1.01 -6.14 -5.30
C ALA A 14 0.11 -7.24 -5.90
N LYS A 15 0.66 -8.12 -6.75
CA LYS A 15 -0.06 -9.27 -7.28
C LYS A 15 -0.41 -10.28 -6.18
N SER A 16 0.54 -10.60 -5.31
CA SER A 16 0.33 -11.54 -4.21
C SER A 16 -0.75 -11.03 -3.25
N GLU A 17 -0.73 -9.74 -2.91
CA GLU A 17 -1.76 -9.11 -2.08
C GLU A 17 -3.14 -9.19 -2.74
N ALA A 18 -3.23 -8.93 -4.04
CA ALA A 18 -4.48 -9.03 -4.80
C ALA A 18 -5.01 -10.47 -4.86
N GLU A 19 -4.14 -11.46 -5.03
CA GLU A 19 -4.53 -12.88 -5.04
C GLU A 19 -5.03 -13.34 -3.66
N VAL A 20 -4.37 -12.92 -2.58
CA VAL A 20 -4.82 -13.19 -1.20
C VAL A 20 -6.17 -12.54 -0.95
N ALA A 21 -6.34 -11.27 -1.30
CA ALA A 21 -7.60 -10.55 -1.14
C ALA A 21 -8.74 -11.23 -1.93
N ALA A 22 -8.49 -11.59 -3.19
CA ALA A 22 -9.48 -12.27 -4.02
C ALA A 22 -9.88 -13.64 -3.44
N ARG A 23 -8.93 -14.37 -2.84
CA ARG A 23 -9.21 -15.64 -2.16
C ARG A 23 -10.08 -15.44 -0.93
N GLN A 24 -9.81 -14.44 -0.09
CA GLN A 24 -10.62 -14.17 1.10
C GLN A 24 -12.04 -13.75 0.71
N VAL A 25 -12.20 -12.88 -0.29
CA VAL A 25 -13.52 -12.51 -0.84
C VAL A 25 -14.29 -13.72 -1.38
N ALA A 26 -13.60 -14.72 -1.93
CA ALA A 26 -14.23 -15.94 -2.41
C ALA A 26 -14.71 -16.83 -1.25
N ILE A 27 -13.89 -16.98 -0.20
CA ILE A 27 -14.25 -17.72 1.02
C ILE A 27 -15.48 -17.08 1.67
N GLU A 28 -15.43 -15.77 1.91
CA GLU A 28 -16.52 -14.98 2.50
C GLU A 28 -17.84 -15.14 1.71
N ARG A 29 -17.75 -15.14 0.38
CA ARG A 29 -18.92 -15.35 -0.49
C ARG A 29 -19.52 -16.75 -0.32
N ASP A 30 -18.68 -17.75 -0.11
CA ASP A 30 -19.13 -19.12 0.12
C ASP A 30 -19.70 -19.28 1.53
N GLU A 31 -19.13 -18.62 2.54
CA GLU A 31 -19.66 -18.59 3.91
C GLU A 31 -21.03 -17.93 3.98
N LEU A 32 -21.24 -16.79 3.32
CA LEU A 32 -22.56 -16.15 3.13
C LEU A 32 -23.62 -17.07 2.52
N ARG A 33 -23.21 -18.06 1.70
CA ARG A 33 -24.12 -19.03 1.07
C ARG A 33 -24.34 -20.26 1.92
N LEU A 34 -23.29 -20.75 2.57
CA LEU A 34 -23.30 -22.02 3.29
C LEU A 34 -23.80 -21.86 4.73
N MET A 35 -23.55 -20.71 5.36
CA MET A 35 -23.79 -20.45 6.79
C MET A 35 -24.46 -19.09 7.05
N PRO A 36 -25.55 -18.72 6.35
CA PRO A 36 -26.14 -17.38 6.43
C PRO A 36 -26.52 -16.95 7.87
N ASP A 37 -26.98 -17.89 8.71
CA ASP A 37 -27.35 -17.60 10.10
C ASP A 37 -26.16 -17.24 10.99
N LEU A 38 -24.94 -17.71 10.65
CA LEU A 38 -23.71 -17.36 11.35
C LEU A 38 -23.24 -15.97 10.93
N GLU A 39 -23.24 -15.75 9.61
CA GLU A 39 -22.82 -14.52 8.95
C GLU A 39 -23.67 -13.30 9.36
N GLU A 40 -24.99 -13.51 9.52
CA GLU A 40 -25.89 -12.47 10.04
C GLU A 40 -25.49 -12.05 11.48
N LYS A 41 -25.10 -13.01 12.32
CA LYS A 41 -24.68 -12.72 13.70
C LYS A 41 -23.36 -11.98 13.72
N GLU A 42 -22.42 -12.35 12.85
CA GLU A 42 -21.15 -11.63 12.71
C GLU A 42 -21.38 -10.19 12.24
N LEU A 43 -22.26 -9.98 11.26
CA LEU A 43 -22.63 -8.65 10.80
C LEU A 43 -23.27 -7.82 11.91
N ALA A 44 -24.14 -8.42 12.72
CA ALA A 44 -24.71 -7.77 13.90
C ALA A 44 -23.60 -7.37 14.90
N LEU A 45 -22.65 -8.27 15.19
CA LEU A 45 -21.52 -7.97 16.08
C LEU A 45 -20.63 -6.83 15.56
N ILE A 46 -20.37 -6.79 14.25
CA ILE A 46 -19.64 -5.69 13.60
C ILE A 46 -20.38 -4.36 13.80
N LEU A 47 -21.70 -4.36 13.64
CA LEU A 47 -22.53 -3.17 13.84
C LEU A 47 -22.63 -2.74 15.30
N GLU A 48 -22.69 -3.69 16.24
CA GLU A 48 -22.60 -3.42 17.68
C GLU A 48 -21.25 -2.77 18.04
N ALA A 49 -20.15 -3.29 17.49
CA ALA A 49 -18.81 -2.72 17.68
C ALA A 49 -18.69 -1.29 17.14
N LYS A 50 -19.51 -0.93 16.14
CA LYS A 50 -19.65 0.44 15.61
C LYS A 50 -20.56 1.35 16.44
N GLY A 51 -21.16 0.83 17.51
CA GLY A 51 -21.97 1.59 18.46
C GLY A 51 -23.48 1.49 18.26
N LEU A 52 -23.97 0.56 17.41
CA LEU A 52 -25.40 0.26 17.38
C LEU A 52 -25.80 -0.52 18.63
N THR A 53 -27.03 -0.30 19.11
CA THR A 53 -27.61 -1.17 20.14
C THR A 53 -27.82 -2.58 19.59
N PRO A 54 -27.79 -3.64 20.41
CA PRO A 54 -27.95 -5.02 19.94
C PRO A 54 -29.21 -5.24 19.09
N ASP A 55 -30.33 -4.63 19.49
CA ASP A 55 -31.59 -4.75 18.74
C ASP A 55 -31.52 -4.08 17.36
N ASN A 56 -30.91 -2.89 17.27
CA ASN A 56 -30.74 -2.18 16.00
C ASN A 56 -29.71 -2.86 15.10
N ALA A 57 -28.65 -3.41 15.68
CA ALA A 57 -27.61 -4.12 14.95
C ALA A 57 -28.16 -5.39 14.30
N ARG A 58 -28.94 -6.19 15.04
CA ARG A 58 -29.61 -7.38 14.50
C ARG A 58 -30.59 -7.03 13.37
N ALA A 59 -31.47 -6.05 13.59
CA ALA A 59 -32.43 -5.64 12.57
C ALA A 59 -31.74 -5.11 11.30
N SER A 60 -30.62 -4.40 11.45
CA SER A 60 -29.82 -3.91 10.33
C SER A 60 -29.09 -5.05 9.61
N ALA A 61 -28.50 -5.99 10.36
CA ALA A 61 -27.85 -7.16 9.79
C ALA A 61 -28.83 -8.02 8.98
N GLU A 62 -30.02 -8.31 9.53
CA GLU A 62 -31.08 -9.03 8.83
C GLU A 62 -31.49 -8.31 7.53
N ALA A 63 -31.63 -6.98 7.58
CA ALA A 63 -31.95 -6.18 6.40
C ALA A 63 -30.84 -6.22 5.33
N MET A 64 -29.57 -6.24 5.74
CA MET A 64 -28.41 -6.31 4.84
C MET A 64 -28.26 -7.70 4.21
N MET A 65 -28.55 -8.77 4.96
CA MET A 65 -28.54 -10.15 4.47
C MET A 65 -29.54 -10.41 3.34
N ARG A 66 -30.59 -9.57 3.20
CA ARG A 66 -31.54 -9.63 2.07
C ARG A 66 -30.90 -9.28 0.72
N ASP A 67 -29.77 -8.56 0.73
CA ASP A 67 -28.96 -8.30 -0.46
C ASP A 67 -27.55 -8.90 -0.26
N PRO A 68 -27.31 -10.14 -0.74
CA PRO A 68 -26.03 -10.81 -0.60
C PRO A 68 -24.83 -10.03 -1.14
N LYS A 69 -25.04 -9.11 -2.10
CA LYS A 69 -23.96 -8.25 -2.60
C LYS A 69 -23.57 -7.20 -1.57
N ARG A 70 -24.55 -6.54 -0.96
CA ARG A 70 -24.31 -5.56 0.11
C ARG A 70 -23.77 -6.19 1.38
N ALA A 71 -24.26 -7.38 1.74
CA ALA A 71 -23.71 -8.16 2.85
C ALA A 71 -22.22 -8.46 2.60
N LEU A 72 -21.90 -9.02 1.43
CA LEU A 72 -20.51 -9.33 1.04
C LEU A 72 -19.63 -8.07 1.01
N GLU A 73 -20.08 -6.98 0.38
CA GLU A 73 -19.32 -5.73 0.34
C GLU A 73 -19.03 -5.19 1.74
N THR A 74 -20.00 -5.31 2.66
CA THR A 74 -19.83 -4.86 4.05
C THR A 74 -18.87 -5.78 4.80
N LYS A 75 -19.04 -7.10 4.72
CA LYS A 75 -18.13 -8.04 5.41
C LYS A 75 -16.70 -7.91 4.88
N VAL A 76 -16.51 -7.79 3.56
CA VAL A 76 -15.18 -7.57 2.95
C VAL A 76 -14.51 -6.28 3.46
N GLN A 77 -15.26 -5.19 3.63
CA GLN A 77 -14.70 -3.93 4.11
C GLN A 77 -14.47 -3.93 5.62
N GLU A 78 -15.43 -4.43 6.38
CA GLU A 78 -15.49 -4.25 7.84
C GLU A 78 -14.84 -5.38 8.62
N GLU A 79 -14.94 -6.62 8.12
CA GLU A 79 -14.31 -7.78 8.72
C GLU A 79 -12.90 -8.00 8.17
N LEU A 80 -12.77 -8.08 6.84
CA LEU A 80 -11.50 -8.42 6.20
C LEU A 80 -10.57 -7.20 6.09
N GLY A 81 -11.09 -5.98 6.23
CA GLY A 81 -10.33 -4.75 6.03
C GLY A 81 -9.81 -4.57 4.61
N ILE A 82 -10.35 -5.32 3.64
CA ILE A 82 -9.89 -5.31 2.25
C ILE A 82 -10.48 -4.09 1.55
N GLN A 83 -9.59 -3.19 1.17
CA GLN A 83 -9.93 -2.03 0.36
C GLN A 83 -9.63 -2.32 -1.12
N PRO A 84 -10.37 -1.70 -2.05
CA PRO A 84 -10.05 -1.78 -3.47
C PRO A 84 -8.61 -1.28 -3.70
N PRO A 85 -7.79 -2.00 -4.49
CA PRO A 85 -6.44 -1.56 -4.78
C PRO A 85 -6.46 -0.21 -5.49
N SER A 86 -5.61 0.72 -5.05
CA SER A 86 -5.49 2.06 -5.62
C SER A 86 -4.70 2.08 -6.95
N VAL A 87 -3.85 1.07 -7.18
CA VAL A 87 -3.05 0.89 -8.39
C VAL A 87 -3.02 -0.58 -8.82
N THR A 88 -2.81 -0.82 -10.11
CA THR A 88 -2.63 -2.19 -10.61
C THR A 88 -1.24 -2.72 -10.29
N PRO A 89 -1.03 -4.05 -10.14
CA PRO A 89 0.29 -4.61 -9.88
C PRO A 89 1.34 -4.20 -10.92
N LEU A 90 0.92 -4.10 -12.19
CA LEU A 90 1.81 -3.65 -13.27
C LEU A 90 2.22 -2.19 -13.09
N ALA A 91 1.28 -1.31 -12.72
CA ALA A 91 1.59 0.08 -12.46
C ALA A 91 2.55 0.23 -11.28
N ASP A 92 2.34 -0.54 -10.21
CA ASP A 92 3.21 -0.50 -9.02
C ASP A 92 4.65 -0.94 -9.35
N GLY A 93 4.80 -2.04 -10.08
CA GLY A 93 6.10 -2.51 -10.58
C GLY A 93 6.79 -1.51 -11.51
N LEU A 94 6.05 -0.88 -12.43
CA LEU A 94 6.60 0.12 -13.35
C LEU A 94 7.06 1.39 -12.62
N VAL A 95 6.23 1.92 -11.72
CA VAL A 95 6.56 3.11 -10.92
C VAL A 95 7.80 2.83 -10.05
N THR A 96 7.82 1.71 -9.35
CA THR A 96 8.94 1.32 -8.49
C THR A 96 10.22 1.15 -9.29
N GLY A 97 10.17 0.38 -10.39
CA GLY A 97 11.35 0.12 -11.20
C GLY A 97 11.91 1.38 -11.89
N THR A 98 11.04 2.23 -12.44
CA THR A 98 11.46 3.48 -13.09
C THR A 98 12.01 4.50 -12.09
N ALA A 99 11.39 4.63 -10.91
CA ALA A 99 11.91 5.47 -9.84
C ALA A 99 13.32 5.03 -9.40
N THR A 100 13.54 3.72 -9.22
CA THR A 100 14.86 3.16 -8.90
C THR A 100 15.88 3.44 -10.01
N ALA A 101 15.50 3.25 -11.27
CA ALA A 101 16.39 3.52 -12.40
C ALA A 101 16.82 5.00 -12.44
N LEU A 102 15.87 5.93 -12.28
CA LEU A 102 16.16 7.36 -12.28
C LEU A 102 17.01 7.78 -11.08
N GLY A 103 16.72 7.26 -9.89
CA GLY A 103 17.51 7.52 -8.68
C GLY A 103 18.96 7.03 -8.81
N ALA A 104 19.17 5.88 -9.44
CA ALA A 104 20.49 5.30 -9.65
C ALA A 104 21.37 6.09 -10.65
N VAL A 105 20.78 6.90 -11.54
CA VAL A 105 21.53 7.72 -12.50
C VAL A 105 22.20 8.92 -11.83
N ILE A 106 21.59 9.48 -10.78
CA ILE A 106 22.06 10.69 -10.08
C ILE A 106 23.55 10.59 -9.65
N PRO A 107 23.99 9.55 -8.90
CA PRO A 107 25.41 9.39 -8.54
C PRO A 107 26.35 9.18 -9.73
N LEU A 108 25.84 8.74 -10.88
CA LEU A 108 26.70 8.43 -12.03
C LEU A 108 27.08 9.67 -12.83
N ILE A 109 26.27 10.73 -12.78
CA ILE A 109 26.48 11.97 -13.56
C ILE A 109 27.89 12.58 -13.34
N PRO A 110 28.40 12.68 -12.09
CA PRO A 110 29.75 13.23 -11.86
C PRO A 110 30.87 12.40 -12.49
N PHE A 111 30.73 11.08 -12.56
CA PHE A 111 31.74 10.21 -13.18
C PHE A 111 31.79 10.34 -14.71
N LEU A 112 30.73 10.85 -15.34
CA LEU A 112 30.70 11.11 -16.77
C LEU A 112 31.38 12.44 -17.15
N THR A 113 31.54 13.36 -16.21
CA THR A 113 31.98 14.74 -16.48
C THR A 113 33.27 15.14 -15.78
N LEU A 114 33.66 14.46 -14.68
CA LEU A 114 34.82 14.82 -13.87
C LEU A 114 35.89 13.72 -13.86
N PRO A 115 37.17 14.08 -13.63
CA PRO A 115 38.22 13.12 -13.31
C PRO A 115 37.89 12.30 -12.06
N SER A 116 38.42 11.08 -11.97
CA SER A 116 38.07 10.08 -10.94
C SER A 116 38.23 10.57 -9.49
N GLY A 117 39.24 11.40 -9.20
CA GLY A 117 39.46 11.93 -7.84
C GLY A 117 38.30 12.82 -7.35
N PRO A 118 38.01 13.96 -8.02
CA PRO A 118 36.88 14.82 -7.67
C PRO A 118 35.50 14.14 -7.85
N ALA A 119 35.35 13.26 -8.84
CA ALA A 119 34.06 12.62 -9.16
C ALA A 119 33.46 11.86 -7.96
N ILE A 120 34.29 11.18 -7.16
CA ILE A 120 33.83 10.43 -5.98
C ILE A 120 33.16 11.35 -4.96
N TRP A 121 33.83 12.44 -4.59
CA TRP A 121 33.31 13.37 -3.57
C TRP A 121 32.08 14.13 -4.06
N VAL A 122 32.06 14.52 -5.33
CA VAL A 122 30.88 15.17 -5.93
C VAL A 122 29.71 14.20 -6.02
N SER A 123 29.93 12.95 -6.43
CA SER A 123 28.91 11.90 -6.44
C SER A 123 28.31 11.68 -5.05
N LEU A 124 29.15 11.51 -4.02
CA LEU A 124 28.68 11.33 -2.66
C LEU A 124 27.80 12.51 -2.22
N THR A 125 28.29 13.73 -2.43
CA THR A 125 27.57 14.94 -2.02
C THR A 125 26.23 15.08 -2.74
N VAL A 126 26.20 14.87 -4.06
CA VAL A 126 24.97 14.96 -4.86
C VAL A 126 23.97 13.87 -4.47
N SER A 127 24.43 12.63 -4.24
CA SER A 127 23.57 11.54 -3.77
C SER A 127 22.96 11.84 -2.41
N MET A 128 23.75 12.35 -1.47
CA MET A 128 23.29 12.72 -0.13
C MET A 128 22.26 13.86 -0.18
N LEU A 129 22.52 14.89 -1.00
CA LEU A 129 21.55 15.96 -1.23
C LEU A 129 20.27 15.46 -1.90
N ALA A 130 20.37 14.52 -2.85
CA ALA A 130 19.21 13.90 -3.48
C ALA A 130 18.37 13.10 -2.47
N HIS A 131 18.99 12.33 -1.59
CA HIS A 131 18.28 11.62 -0.50
C HIS A 131 17.57 12.61 0.42
N PHE A 132 18.25 13.68 0.85
CA PHE A 132 17.62 14.73 1.65
C PHE A 132 16.44 15.37 0.92
N ALA A 133 16.58 15.68 -0.37
CA ALA A 133 15.53 16.30 -1.17
C ALA A 133 14.30 15.38 -1.33
N VAL A 134 14.51 14.09 -1.61
CA VAL A 134 13.42 13.10 -1.69
C VAL A 134 12.75 12.91 -0.33
N GLY A 135 13.53 12.80 0.75
CA GLY A 135 12.99 12.75 2.12
C GLY A 135 12.20 14.00 2.48
N GLY A 136 12.69 15.18 2.09
CA GLY A 136 11.99 16.45 2.26
C GLY A 136 10.69 16.52 1.46
N ALA A 137 10.70 16.07 0.20
CA ALA A 137 9.50 16.02 -0.65
C ALA A 137 8.44 15.08 -0.09
N ARG A 138 8.84 13.94 0.50
CA ARG A 138 7.93 13.03 1.20
C ARG A 138 7.16 13.72 2.33
N SER A 139 7.74 14.75 2.95
CA SER A 139 7.11 15.47 4.06
C SER A 139 5.81 16.19 3.67
N ILE A 140 5.63 16.50 2.38
CA ILE A 140 4.39 17.08 1.82
C ILE A 140 3.20 16.12 2.02
N PHE A 141 3.45 14.81 1.87
CA PHE A 141 2.41 13.78 2.01
C PHE A 141 2.24 13.30 3.45
N THR A 142 3.32 13.30 4.25
CA THR A 142 3.27 12.78 5.62
C THR A 142 2.94 13.83 6.68
N GLY A 143 2.86 15.11 6.32
CA GLY A 143 2.62 16.21 7.27
C GLY A 143 3.74 16.44 8.29
N ARG A 144 4.92 15.84 8.09
CA ARG A 144 6.09 16.00 8.97
C ARG A 144 6.92 17.21 8.51
N GLY A 145 7.74 17.75 9.41
CA GLY A 145 8.67 18.81 9.05
C GLY A 145 9.67 18.35 7.99
N VAL A 146 9.91 19.18 6.97
CA VAL A 146 10.84 18.92 5.85
C VAL A 146 12.22 18.50 6.36
N TRP A 147 12.73 19.19 7.38
CA TRP A 147 14.02 18.89 7.98
C TRP A 147 14.10 17.50 8.60
N THR A 148 13.07 17.08 9.35
CA THR A 148 13.03 15.77 9.99
C THR A 148 12.99 14.67 8.94
N SER A 149 12.09 14.79 7.97
CA SER A 149 11.92 13.78 6.91
C SER A 149 13.13 13.70 5.97
N GLY A 150 13.72 14.85 5.63
CA GLY A 150 14.94 14.93 4.82
C GLY A 150 16.16 14.33 5.54
N ARG A 151 16.36 14.66 6.82
CA ARG A 151 17.46 14.10 7.61
C ARG A 151 17.33 12.58 7.76
N ASP A 152 16.13 12.07 8.03
CA ASP A 152 15.92 10.63 8.21
C ASP A 152 16.31 9.87 6.93
N MET A 153 15.97 10.41 5.75
CA MET A 153 16.36 9.80 4.47
C MET A 153 17.85 10.00 4.12
N PHE A 154 18.45 11.13 4.51
CA PHE A 154 19.88 11.39 4.37
C PHE A 154 20.74 10.42 5.19
N VAL A 155 20.30 10.03 6.39
CA VAL A 155 21.07 9.13 7.27
C VAL A 155 20.98 7.67 6.81
N VAL A 156 19.89 7.29 6.15
CA VAL A 156 19.70 5.93 5.63
C VAL A 156 20.42 5.71 4.30
N GLY A 157 20.51 6.76 3.46
CA GLY A 157 21.22 6.73 2.18
C GLY A 157 22.73 6.72 2.32
#